data_AF-A0A8R2M165-F1
#
_entry.id   AF-A0A8R2M165-F1
#
_cell.length_a   1.000
_cell.length_b   1.000
_cell.length_c   1.000
_cell.angle_alpha   90.00
_cell.angle_beta   90.00
_cell.angle_gamma   90.00
#
_symmetry.space_group_name_H-M   'P 1'
#
loop_
_entity.id
_entity.type
_entity.pdbx_description
1 polymer ?
#
loop_
_entity_poly.entity_id
_entity_poly.type
_entity_poly.pdbx_seq_one_letter_code
_entity_poly.pdbx_strand_id
1 'polypeptide(L)'
;MHKILNLLPEKFNTFKSIWNNIDVEKKNLDELTRRIKNELEFTKEDSIIESREILKGNEKRCFICNKPGHIARFCKNKKCDLCGKSGHSTDECYRNKICTRCSKKGHIKQFCRTYNSKT
;
A
#
# COMPACT_ATOMS: atom_id res chain seq x y z
N MET A 1 43.02 -8.29 -7.23
CA MET A 1 41.96 -7.87 -6.28
C MET A 1 41.94 -8.62 -4.95
N HIS A 2 42.46 -9.84 -4.83
CA HIS A 2 42.52 -10.58 -3.55
C HIS A 2 43.23 -9.83 -2.40
N LYS A 3 44.29 -9.05 -2.71
CA LYS A 3 45.03 -8.27 -1.72
C LYS A 3 44.20 -7.16 -1.06
N ILE A 4 43.28 -6.52 -1.80
CA ILE A 4 42.45 -5.41 -1.29
C ILE A 4 41.39 -5.92 -0.32
N LEU A 5 40.78 -7.07 -0.63
CA LEU A 5 39.78 -7.70 0.25
C LEU A 5 40.36 -8.10 1.60
N ASN A 6 41.64 -8.48 1.64
CA ASN A 6 42.33 -8.83 2.88
C ASN A 6 42.66 -7.60 3.76
N LEU A 7 42.62 -6.38 3.20
CA LEU A 7 42.76 -5.13 3.95
C LEU A 7 41.43 -4.64 4.55
N LEU A 8 40.30 -5.26 4.18
CA LEU A 8 39.00 -4.89 4.72
C LEU A 8 38.81 -5.41 6.15
N PRO A 9 38.25 -4.61 7.08
CA PRO A 9 37.97 -5.02 8.45
C PRO A 9 37.09 -6.27 8.55
N GLU A 10 37.14 -6.98 9.69
CA GLU A 10 36.43 -8.25 9.91
C GLU A 10 34.91 -8.15 9.74
N LYS A 11 34.32 -6.98 9.98
CA LYS A 11 32.88 -6.72 9.74
C LYS A 11 32.44 -6.96 8.29
N PHE A 12 33.38 -7.04 7.34
CA PHE A 12 33.12 -7.35 5.93
C PHE A 12 33.42 -8.81 5.56
N ASN A 13 33.62 -9.72 6.51
CA ASN A 13 33.94 -11.13 6.20
C ASN A 13 32.84 -11.86 5.41
N THR A 14 31.57 -11.52 5.64
CA THR A 14 30.42 -11.99 4.84
C THR A 14 30.54 -11.52 3.39
N PHE A 15 30.83 -10.22 3.20
CA PHE A 15 31.08 -9.63 1.89
C PHE A 15 32.28 -10.28 1.18
N LYS A 16 33.40 -10.52 1.87
CA LYS A 16 34.58 -11.22 1.31
C LYS A 16 34.21 -12.60 0.78
N SER A 17 33.40 -13.34 1.53
CA SER A 17 32.96 -14.70 1.16
C SER A 17 32.04 -14.69 -0.07
N ILE A 18 31.11 -13.74 -0.14
CA ILE A 18 30.22 -13.57 -1.29
C ILE A 18 31.03 -13.16 -2.52
N TRP A 19 31.96 -12.20 -2.37
CA TRP A 19 32.82 -11.73 -3.46
C TRP A 19 33.65 -12.85 -4.07
N ASN A 20 34.21 -13.75 -3.26
CA ASN A 20 35.04 -14.84 -3.77
C ASN A 20 34.24 -15.82 -4.65
N ASN A 21 32.94 -15.99 -4.40
CA ASN A 21 32.04 -16.87 -5.14
C ASN A 21 31.41 -16.25 -6.41
N ILE A 22 31.69 -14.98 -6.69
CA ILE A 22 31.14 -14.30 -7.88
C ILE A 22 31.96 -14.65 -9.12
N ASP A 23 31.27 -14.75 -10.26
CA ASP A 23 31.86 -14.97 -11.58
C ASP A 23 32.99 -13.98 -11.86
N VAL A 24 34.11 -14.47 -12.38
CA VAL A 24 35.34 -13.68 -12.59
C VAL A 24 35.11 -12.52 -13.55
N GLU A 25 34.22 -12.68 -14.52
CA GLU A 25 33.87 -11.62 -15.48
C GLU A 25 33.17 -10.41 -14.83
N LYS A 26 32.52 -10.63 -13.68
CA LYS A 26 31.82 -9.58 -12.92
C LYS A 26 32.68 -8.99 -11.79
N LYS A 27 33.92 -9.49 -11.61
CA LYS A 27 34.88 -8.99 -10.62
C LYS A 27 35.67 -7.83 -11.22
N ASN A 28 35.05 -6.64 -11.28
CA ASN A 28 35.74 -5.38 -11.62
C ASN A 28 35.74 -4.40 -10.43
N LEU A 29 36.58 -3.37 -10.51
CA LEU A 29 36.79 -2.40 -9.42
C LEU A 29 35.52 -1.58 -9.14
N ASP A 30 34.73 -1.26 -10.15
CA ASP A 30 33.49 -0.50 -10.02
C ASP A 30 32.43 -1.30 -9.24
N GLU A 31 32.25 -2.58 -9.55
CA GLU A 31 31.30 -3.44 -8.85
C GLU A 31 31.76 -3.75 -7.42
N LEU A 32 33.08 -3.86 -7.20
CA LEU A 32 33.64 -3.98 -5.85
C LEU A 32 33.33 -2.72 -5.03
N THR A 33 33.58 -1.55 -5.61
CA THR A 33 33.38 -0.26 -4.97
C THR A 33 31.91 -0.03 -4.67
N ARG A 34 31.00 -0.36 -5.60
CA ARG A 34 29.55 -0.24 -5.43
C ARG A 34 29.03 -1.12 -4.29
N ARG A 35 29.50 -2.37 -4.18
CA ARG A 35 29.05 -3.26 -3.11
C ARG A 35 29.63 -2.89 -1.74
N ILE A 36 30.89 -2.49 -1.68
CA ILE A 36 31.50 -2.00 -0.44
C ILE A 36 30.81 -0.71 0.00
N LYS A 37 30.48 0.19 -0.94
CA LYS A 37 29.66 1.36 -0.68
C LYS A 37 28.29 0.97 -0.15
N ASN A 38 27.54 0.06 -0.77
CA ASN A 38 26.26 -0.41 -0.23
C ASN A 38 26.35 -0.98 1.20
N GLU A 39 27.41 -1.72 1.53
CA GLU A 39 27.63 -2.26 2.88
C GLU A 39 28.11 -1.19 3.89
N LEU A 40 28.72 -0.09 3.41
CA LEU A 40 29.16 1.06 4.21
C LEU A 40 28.10 2.16 4.33
N GLU A 41 27.24 2.32 3.32
CA GLU A 41 26.21 3.35 3.15
C GLU A 41 24.90 3.00 3.87
N PHE A 42 24.87 1.91 4.65
CA PHE A 42 23.87 1.72 5.72
C PHE A 42 24.14 2.65 6.93
N THR A 43 24.67 3.85 6.68
CA THR A 43 24.72 4.94 7.64
C THR A 43 23.33 5.56 7.75
N LYS A 44 22.85 5.66 8.99
CA LYS A 44 21.46 5.96 9.39
C LYS A 44 20.78 7.17 8.71
N GLU A 45 21.53 8.06 8.07
CA GLU A 45 21.04 9.31 7.48
C GLU A 45 20.25 9.10 6.18
N ASP A 46 20.68 8.19 5.29
CA ASP A 46 19.95 7.91 4.03
C ASP A 46 18.70 7.06 4.26
N SER A 47 18.70 6.24 5.31
CA SER A 47 17.51 5.46 5.72
C SER A 47 16.33 6.36 6.10
N ILE A 48 16.56 7.58 6.62
CA ILE A 48 15.49 8.52 7.00
C ILE A 48 14.94 9.25 5.77
N ILE A 49 15.78 9.59 4.79
CA ILE A 49 15.37 10.28 3.57
C ILE A 49 14.58 9.32 2.67
N GLU A 50 15.07 8.10 2.47
CA GLU A 50 14.37 7.08 1.69
C GLU A 50 13.14 6.55 2.42
N SER A 51 13.17 6.37 3.75
CA SER A 51 11.95 6.06 4.50
C SER A 51 10.92 7.20 4.45
N ARG A 52 11.32 8.47 4.44
CA ARG A 52 10.36 9.59 4.31
C ARG A 52 9.71 9.64 2.93
N GLU A 53 10.46 9.38 1.86
CA GLU A 53 9.91 9.36 0.51
C GLU A 53 9.12 8.08 0.22
N ILE A 54 9.56 6.91 0.71
CA ILE A 54 8.81 5.66 0.64
C ILE A 54 7.54 5.72 1.51
N LEU A 55 7.57 6.33 2.70
CA LEU A 55 6.37 6.56 3.52
C LEU A 55 5.42 7.54 2.85
N LYS A 56 5.89 8.65 2.25
CA LYS A 56 5.04 9.55 1.44
C LYS A 56 4.39 8.84 0.24
N GLY A 57 5.03 7.80 -0.29
CA GLY A 57 4.50 6.95 -1.35
C GLY A 57 3.50 5.88 -0.87
N ASN A 58 3.70 5.32 0.33
CA ASN A 58 2.98 4.17 0.88
C ASN A 58 2.03 4.48 2.05
N GLU A 59 1.78 5.74 2.41
CA GLU A 59 0.65 6.10 3.27
C GLU A 59 -0.65 5.63 2.61
N LYS A 60 -1.18 4.48 3.04
CA LYS A 60 -2.37 3.80 2.49
C LYS A 60 -3.33 4.81 1.85
N ARG A 61 -3.20 4.99 0.54
CA ARG A 61 -3.98 5.96 -0.21
C ARG A 61 -5.34 5.36 -0.46
N CYS A 62 -6.35 6.20 -0.39
CA CYS A 62 -7.68 5.75 -0.70
C CYS A 62 -7.80 5.45 -2.21
N PHE A 63 -8.08 4.20 -2.58
CA PHE A 63 -8.31 3.84 -3.99
C PHE A 63 -9.50 4.55 -4.66
N ILE A 64 -10.37 5.22 -3.88
CA ILE A 64 -11.55 5.94 -4.40
C ILE A 64 -11.24 7.42 -4.67
N CYS A 65 -10.50 8.09 -3.79
CA CYS A 65 -10.25 9.55 -3.90
C CYS A 65 -8.77 9.93 -3.97
N ASN A 66 -7.87 8.95 -3.97
CA ASN A 66 -6.42 9.09 -4.02
C ASN A 66 -5.79 9.95 -2.91
N LYS A 67 -6.56 10.27 -1.85
CA LYS A 67 -6.07 11.02 -0.68
C LYS A 67 -5.43 10.05 0.33
N PRO A 68 -4.33 10.43 0.98
CA PRO A 68 -3.71 9.66 2.05
C PRO A 68 -4.57 9.69 3.34
N GLY A 69 -4.18 8.90 4.33
CA GLY A 69 -4.77 8.90 5.68
C GLY A 69 -6.03 8.03 5.86
N HIS A 70 -6.57 7.41 4.81
CA HIS A 70 -7.66 6.44 4.90
C HIS A 70 -7.69 5.47 3.71
N ILE A 71 -8.23 4.26 3.92
CA ILE A 71 -8.46 3.26 2.86
C ILE A 71 -9.85 3.42 2.23
N ALA A 72 -10.09 2.82 1.07
CA ALA A 72 -11.35 2.87 0.31
C ALA A 72 -12.60 2.58 1.16
N ARG A 73 -12.52 1.63 2.11
CA ARG A 73 -13.63 1.28 3.02
C ARG A 73 -14.09 2.45 3.91
N PHE A 74 -13.19 3.37 4.24
CA PHE A 74 -13.46 4.53 5.09
C PHE A 74 -13.54 5.85 4.29
N CYS A 75 -13.65 5.77 2.96
CA CYS A 75 -13.71 6.96 2.13
C CYS A 75 -15.06 7.66 2.25
N LYS A 76 -15.05 8.88 2.78
CA LYS A 76 -16.25 9.74 2.83
C LYS A 76 -16.77 10.12 1.43
N ASN A 77 -15.89 10.10 0.43
CA ASN A 77 -16.24 10.36 -0.98
C ASN A 77 -16.76 9.13 -1.71
N LYS A 78 -16.84 7.95 -1.06
CA LYS A 78 -17.46 6.78 -1.65
C LYS A 78 -18.93 7.10 -1.95
N LYS A 79 -19.32 6.95 -3.21
CA LYS A 79 -20.72 7.06 -3.63
C LYS A 79 -21.47 5.82 -3.16
N CYS A 80 -22.68 6.01 -2.65
CA CYS A 80 -23.56 4.92 -2.30
C CYS A 80 -24.02 4.20 -3.57
N ASP A 81 -23.90 2.86 -3.58
CA ASP A 81 -24.26 2.03 -4.73
C ASP A 81 -25.78 2.04 -5.01
N LEU A 82 -26.61 2.40 -4.02
CA LEU A 82 -28.08 2.45 -4.14
C LEU A 82 -28.63 3.81 -4.62
N CYS A 83 -27.93 4.91 -4.34
CA CYS A 83 -28.46 6.25 -4.64
C CYS A 83 -27.47 7.21 -5.31
N GLY A 84 -26.21 6.80 -5.50
CA GLY A 84 -25.17 7.59 -6.15
C GLY A 84 -24.63 8.77 -5.32
N LYS A 85 -25.21 9.08 -4.16
CA LYS A 85 -24.77 10.17 -3.27
C LYS A 85 -23.68 9.68 -2.30
N SER A 86 -22.72 10.52 -1.98
CA SER A 86 -21.66 10.26 -1.00
C SER A 86 -22.08 10.67 0.42
N GLY A 87 -21.27 10.30 1.42
CA GLY A 87 -21.47 10.71 2.82
C GLY A 87 -22.23 9.72 3.70
N HIS A 88 -22.66 8.57 3.18
CA HIS A 88 -23.28 7.48 3.95
C HIS A 88 -22.93 6.11 3.36
N SER A 89 -23.08 5.06 4.15
CA SER A 89 -22.87 3.68 3.69
C SER A 89 -24.06 3.15 2.90
N THR A 90 -23.88 2.13 2.06
CA THR A 90 -24.98 1.47 1.33
C THR A 90 -26.04 0.91 2.29
N ASP A 91 -25.63 0.36 3.43
CA ASP A 91 -26.53 -0.09 4.50
C ASP A 91 -27.35 1.04 5.10
N GLU A 92 -26.73 2.19 5.37
CA GLU A 92 -27.43 3.37 5.87
C GLU A 92 -28.40 3.93 4.83
N CYS A 93 -28.02 3.91 3.55
CA CYS A 93 -28.92 4.26 2.45
C CYS A 93 -30.16 3.37 2.46
N TYR A 94 -29.95 2.05 2.56
CA TYR A 94 -31.03 1.07 2.57
C TYR A 94 -31.98 1.29 3.75
N ARG A 95 -31.45 1.53 4.96
CA ARG A 95 -32.23 1.81 6.18
C ARG A 95 -33.06 3.09 6.06
N ASN A 96 -32.51 4.14 5.45
CA ASN A 96 -33.17 5.43 5.31
C ASN A 96 -34.01 5.55 4.03
N LYS A 97 -33.93 4.60 3.10
CA LYS A 97 -34.70 4.63 1.85
C LYS A 97 -36.18 4.45 2.14
N ILE A 98 -37.00 5.38 1.63
CA ILE A 98 -38.46 5.31 1.69
C ILE A 98 -38.96 4.54 0.46
N CYS A 99 -39.78 3.53 0.69
CA CYS A 99 -40.41 2.78 -0.38
C CYS A 99 -41.45 3.64 -1.10
N THR A 100 -41.31 3.79 -2.42
CA THR A 100 -42.26 4.58 -3.24
C THR A 100 -43.63 3.93 -3.40
N ARG A 101 -43.81 2.67 -2.96
CA ARG A 101 -45.11 1.98 -3.00
C ARG A 101 -45.90 2.11 -1.70
N CYS A 102 -45.26 2.00 -0.54
CA CYS A 102 -45.94 1.97 0.76
C CYS A 102 -45.50 3.06 1.74
N SER A 103 -44.61 3.95 1.29
CA SER A 103 -44.07 5.08 2.07
C SER A 103 -43.38 4.71 3.38
N LYS A 104 -43.09 3.43 3.62
CA LYS A 104 -42.32 2.97 4.79
C LYS A 104 -40.83 2.94 4.49
N LYS A 105 -40.01 3.21 5.51
CA LYS A 105 -38.54 3.18 5.43
C LYS A 105 -37.97 1.74 5.51
N GLY A 106 -36.70 1.58 5.15
CA GLY A 106 -35.94 0.34 5.37
C GLY A 106 -36.08 -0.73 4.30
N HIS A 107 -36.62 -0.39 3.12
CA HIS A 107 -36.66 -1.28 1.96
C HIS A 107 -36.89 -0.50 0.65
N ILE A 108 -36.57 -1.13 -0.48
CA ILE A 108 -36.87 -0.61 -1.82
C ILE A 108 -38.14 -1.26 -2.39
N LYS A 109 -38.72 -0.65 -3.44
CA LYS A 109 -39.94 -1.10 -4.15
C LYS A 109 -39.95 -2.61 -4.46
N GLN A 110 -38.78 -3.17 -4.79
CA GLN A 110 -38.58 -4.58 -5.11
C GLN A 110 -38.82 -5.53 -3.93
N PHE A 111 -38.54 -5.10 -2.70
CA PHE A 111 -38.70 -5.89 -1.47
C PHE A 111 -39.92 -5.45 -0.63
N CYS A 112 -40.88 -4.78 -1.26
CA CYS A 112 -42.06 -4.26 -0.56
C CYS A 112 -43.08 -5.36 -0.27
N ARG A 113 -43.34 -5.62 1.02
CA ARG A 113 -44.27 -6.67 1.47
C ARG A 113 -45.74 -6.40 1.15
N THR A 114 -46.16 -5.16 0.93
CA THR A 114 -47.56 -4.81 0.65
C THR A 114 -48.05 -5.33 -0.70
N TYR A 115 -47.16 -5.87 -1.56
CA TYR A 115 -47.54 -6.53 -2.81
C TYR A 115 -47.52 -8.07 -2.72
N ASN A 116 -46.81 -8.67 -1.74
CA ASN A 116 -46.79 -10.13 -1.60
C ASN A 116 -48.02 -10.69 -0.87
N SER A 117 -48.95 -9.82 -0.45
CA SER A 117 -50.31 -10.18 -0.08
C SER A 117 -51.22 -10.04 -1.30
N LYS A 118 -51.01 -10.88 -2.33
CA LYS A 118 -52.11 -11.30 -3.21
C LYS A 118 -52.76 -12.51 -2.54
N THR A 119 -53.75 -12.24 -1.71
CA THR A 119 -54.91 -13.11 -1.51
C THR A 119 -56.10 -12.33 -2.01
#